data_AF-A0A1Y5IL12-F1
#
_entry.id   AF-A0A1Y5IL12-F1
#
_cell.length_a   1.000
_cell.length_b   1.000
_cell.length_c   1.000
_cell.angle_alpha   90.00
_cell.angle_beta   90.00
_cell.angle_gamma   90.00
#
_symmetry.space_group_name_H-M   'P 1'
#
loop_
_entity.id
_entity.type
_entity.pdbx_description
1 polymer ?
#
loop_
_entity_poly.entity_id
_entity_poly.type
_entity_poly.pdbx_seq_one_letter_code
_entity_poly.pdbx_strand_id
1 'polypeptide(L)'
;MKRLGVLQISKDMFGDANNRRSNANSRKRKTLQEPTRRSSRVVGIKPEHDGSAIDAMDDGDEPGENSRRQPKLARDEDEETDAFAASREWLAGARERLLETRAASGKTNESAWRADAVRRWGEDVPSHVDDWETWVKSRLGKPPPPSELQLLQEYYAHDAWMLLIACALMSRVASGPLKHEVISNFFEKFPTPTAALHADAEEVFEVIKRLGLFPGRHRTIVEVSTAILTNTGAFEVGLEPEKKIYGIGEFGIDSFEIFARGDINRKPKDCNLAAFCSWQRRHGGAKEEIEEKPTVVSVKKERSD
;
A
#
# COMPACT_ATOMS: atom_id res chain seq x y z
N MET A 1 -13.02 -21.79 13.17
CA MET A 1 -13.53 -20.44 12.91
C MET A 1 -14.30 -20.44 11.59
N LYS A 2 -15.56 -20.00 11.59
CA LYS A 2 -16.52 -20.16 10.48
C LYS A 2 -16.11 -19.27 9.28
N ARG A 3 -15.68 -19.88 8.16
CA ARG A 3 -15.33 -19.23 6.88
C ARG A 3 -16.53 -18.61 6.12
N LEU A 4 -17.67 -18.39 6.76
CA LEU A 4 -18.98 -18.19 6.11
C LEU A 4 -19.52 -16.74 6.12
N GLY A 5 -18.83 -15.77 6.71
CA GLY A 5 -19.37 -14.40 6.85
C GLY A 5 -19.03 -13.41 5.72
N VAL A 6 -17.82 -13.50 5.13
CA VAL A 6 -17.28 -12.42 4.27
C VAL A 6 -18.06 -12.26 2.95
N LEU A 7 -18.52 -13.36 2.35
CA LEU A 7 -19.30 -13.31 1.11
C LEU A 7 -20.74 -12.82 1.36
N GLN A 8 -21.32 -13.13 2.52
CA GLN A 8 -22.67 -12.71 2.87
C GLN A 8 -22.71 -11.21 3.18
N ILE A 9 -21.72 -10.70 3.91
CA ILE A 9 -21.62 -9.26 4.24
C ILE A 9 -21.43 -8.40 2.99
N SER A 10 -20.59 -8.83 2.04
CA SER A 10 -20.49 -8.15 0.74
C SER A 10 -21.77 -8.22 -0.07
N LYS A 11 -22.56 -9.29 0.08
CA LYS A 11 -23.84 -9.45 -0.61
C LYS A 11 -24.91 -8.54 0.00
N ASP A 12 -24.89 -8.37 1.31
CA ASP A 12 -25.82 -7.54 2.06
C ASP A 12 -25.54 -6.03 1.85
N MET A 13 -24.26 -5.62 1.75
CA MET A 13 -23.87 -4.22 1.50
C MET A 13 -24.08 -3.75 0.05
N PHE A 14 -23.83 -4.62 -0.95
CA PHE A 14 -23.83 -4.21 -2.37
C PHE A 14 -25.01 -4.74 -3.19
N GLY A 15 -25.88 -5.56 -2.59
CA GLY A 15 -27.05 -6.12 -3.24
C GLY A 15 -26.72 -7.17 -4.31
N ASP A 16 -27.57 -8.19 -4.41
CA ASP A 16 -27.40 -9.30 -5.36
C ASP A 16 -27.58 -8.81 -6.81
N ALA A 17 -26.48 -8.44 -7.47
CA ALA A 17 -26.49 -7.98 -8.86
C ALA A 17 -27.03 -9.04 -9.84
N ASN A 18 -27.15 -10.30 -9.40
CA ASN A 18 -27.70 -11.40 -10.19
C ASN A 18 -29.23 -11.55 -10.14
N ASN A 19 -29.94 -10.86 -9.23
CA ASN A 19 -31.40 -11.02 -9.09
C ASN A 19 -32.22 -9.94 -9.84
N ARG A 20 -31.57 -9.06 -10.62
CA ARG A 20 -32.26 -8.05 -11.47
C ARG A 20 -32.58 -8.54 -12.88
N ARG A 21 -32.67 -9.86 -13.09
CA ARG A 21 -33.07 -10.47 -14.38
C ARG A 21 -34.34 -11.32 -14.25
N SER A 22 -35.42 -10.74 -13.74
CA SER A 22 -36.76 -11.31 -13.91
C SER A 22 -37.86 -10.27 -13.67
N ASN A 23 -37.86 -9.17 -14.42
CA ASN A 23 -39.12 -8.48 -14.70
C ASN A 23 -38.98 -7.58 -15.94
N ALA A 24 -38.92 -8.19 -17.13
CA ALA A 24 -39.00 -7.49 -18.39
C ALA A 24 -40.48 -7.31 -18.78
N ASN A 25 -41.14 -6.30 -18.20
CA ASN A 25 -42.43 -5.84 -18.72
C ASN A 25 -42.20 -5.00 -19.98
N SER A 26 -42.95 -5.33 -21.03
CA SER A 26 -42.78 -4.85 -22.40
C SER A 26 -42.73 -3.31 -22.51
N ARG A 27 -41.61 -2.79 -23.00
CA ARG A 27 -41.55 -1.48 -23.67
C ARG A 27 -41.31 -1.75 -25.16
N LYS A 28 -42.27 -1.33 -25.99
CA LYS A 28 -42.20 -1.39 -27.45
C LYS A 28 -40.83 -0.88 -27.93
N ARG A 29 -40.11 -1.71 -28.68
CA ARG A 29 -38.85 -1.35 -29.37
C ARG A 29 -39.14 -0.14 -30.26
N LYS A 30 -38.64 1.04 -29.86
CA LYS A 30 -38.27 2.06 -30.86
C LYS A 30 -37.10 1.48 -31.63
N THR A 31 -37.19 1.52 -32.95
CA THR A 31 -36.11 1.15 -33.87
C THR A 31 -34.86 1.95 -33.50
N LEU A 32 -33.75 1.25 -33.31
CA LEU A 32 -32.45 1.85 -33.05
C LEU A 32 -32.04 2.60 -34.33
N GLN A 33 -32.02 3.93 -34.29
CA GLN A 33 -31.17 4.68 -35.21
C GLN A 33 -29.72 4.36 -34.85
N GLU A 34 -28.89 4.11 -35.87
CA GLU A 34 -27.46 3.85 -35.69
C GLU A 34 -26.83 4.91 -34.78
N PRO A 35 -25.97 4.53 -33.83
CA PRO A 35 -25.25 5.50 -33.03
C PRO A 35 -24.37 6.36 -33.95
N THR A 36 -24.61 7.67 -33.97
CA THR A 36 -23.86 8.67 -34.75
C THR A 36 -22.40 8.83 -34.31
N ARG A 37 -21.88 7.91 -33.49
CA ARG A 37 -20.52 7.94 -32.94
C ARG A 37 -19.90 6.54 -33.03
N ARG A 38 -19.25 6.27 -34.16
CA ARG A 38 -18.40 5.07 -34.33
C ARG A 38 -17.07 5.31 -33.61
N SER A 39 -16.62 4.35 -32.81
CA SER A 39 -15.35 4.47 -32.07
C SER A 39 -14.17 4.51 -33.05
N SER A 40 -13.19 5.39 -32.79
CA SER A 40 -12.01 5.62 -33.63
C SER A 40 -10.97 4.48 -33.65
N ARG A 41 -11.31 3.29 -33.13
CA ARG A 41 -10.36 2.17 -32.98
C ARG A 41 -10.57 1.03 -33.97
N VAL A 42 -11.32 1.25 -35.06
CA VAL A 42 -11.39 0.25 -36.14
C VAL A 42 -10.12 0.36 -36.98
N VAL A 43 -9.27 -0.66 -36.90
CA VAL A 43 -8.01 -0.74 -37.63
C VAL A 43 -8.29 -0.81 -39.14
N GLY A 44 -7.73 0.14 -39.90
CA GLY A 44 -7.70 0.10 -41.37
C GLY A 44 -8.69 1.00 -42.12
N ILE A 45 -9.47 1.83 -41.43
CA ILE A 45 -10.39 2.78 -42.08
C ILE A 45 -9.96 4.21 -41.72
N LYS A 46 -9.68 5.04 -42.74
CA LYS A 46 -9.34 6.45 -42.53
C LYS A 46 -10.60 7.20 -42.03
N PRO A 47 -10.47 8.04 -40.99
CA PRO A 47 -11.60 8.82 -40.49
C PRO A 47 -12.08 9.81 -41.57
N GLU A 48 -13.39 9.89 -41.77
CA GLU A 48 -14.01 10.80 -42.76
C GLU A 48 -13.97 12.28 -42.34
N HIS A 49 -13.51 12.59 -41.14
CA HIS A 49 -13.36 13.98 -40.66
C HIS A 49 -12.00 14.18 -40.01
N ASP A 50 -11.19 15.03 -40.65
CA ASP A 50 -9.75 15.23 -40.39
C ASP A 50 -9.46 16.26 -39.28
N GLY A 51 -10.45 16.62 -38.45
CA GLY A 51 -10.27 17.57 -37.33
C GLY A 51 -9.92 19.02 -37.72
N SER A 52 -9.47 19.25 -38.95
CA SER A 52 -9.04 20.53 -39.51
C SER A 52 -10.15 21.59 -39.59
N ALA A 53 -11.42 21.18 -39.56
CA ALA A 53 -12.56 22.10 -39.45
C ALA A 53 -12.76 22.66 -38.03
N ILE A 54 -12.24 22.00 -37.00
CA ILE A 54 -12.28 22.46 -35.60
C ILE A 54 -11.14 23.45 -35.36
N ASP A 55 -9.96 23.20 -35.93
CA ASP A 55 -8.81 24.11 -35.84
C ASP A 55 -8.99 25.40 -36.67
N ALA A 56 -9.92 25.40 -37.63
CA ALA A 56 -10.29 26.59 -38.42
C ALA A 56 -11.37 27.45 -37.73
N MET A 57 -11.91 27.03 -36.59
CA MET A 57 -12.80 27.85 -35.77
C MET A 57 -11.94 28.75 -34.89
N ASP A 58 -11.56 29.88 -35.45
CA ASP A 58 -10.95 31.00 -34.74
C ASP A 58 -11.96 31.56 -33.74
N ASP A 59 -11.81 31.17 -32.46
CA ASP A 59 -12.48 31.84 -31.34
C ASP A 59 -11.84 33.21 -31.15
N GLY A 60 -12.18 34.14 -32.05
CA GLY A 60 -11.86 35.56 -31.94
C GLY A 60 -12.54 36.13 -30.70
N ASP A 61 -11.85 36.04 -29.56
CA ASP A 61 -12.22 36.70 -28.30
C ASP A 61 -12.18 38.24 -28.51
N GLU A 62 -13.28 38.83 -28.99
CA GLU A 62 -13.55 40.26 -28.79
C GLU A 62 -13.74 40.51 -27.27
N PRO A 63 -13.11 41.54 -26.68
CA PRO A 63 -13.12 41.76 -25.25
C PRO A 63 -14.47 42.34 -24.79
N GLY A 64 -15.45 41.45 -24.57
CA GLY A 64 -16.69 41.75 -23.85
C GLY A 64 -16.45 41.79 -22.34
N GLU A 65 -16.92 42.85 -21.69
CA GLU A 65 -16.61 43.33 -20.34
C GLU A 65 -17.00 42.41 -19.15
N ASN A 66 -17.24 41.10 -19.33
CA ASN A 66 -17.68 40.25 -18.22
C ASN A 66 -17.28 38.75 -18.26
N SER A 67 -16.07 38.43 -18.72
CA SER A 67 -15.53 37.06 -18.66
C SER A 67 -14.27 36.98 -17.79
N ARG A 68 -14.44 36.81 -16.47
CA ARG A 68 -13.35 36.34 -15.58
C ARG A 68 -13.08 34.86 -15.87
N ARG A 69 -12.23 34.56 -16.86
CA ARG A 69 -11.45 33.31 -16.86
C ARG A 69 -10.47 33.40 -15.69
N GLN A 70 -10.77 32.72 -14.58
CA GLN A 70 -9.77 32.57 -13.53
C GLN A 70 -8.58 31.79 -14.10
N PRO A 71 -7.33 32.29 -13.98
CA PRO A 71 -6.17 31.50 -14.30
C PRO A 71 -6.16 30.27 -13.39
N LYS A 72 -5.78 29.10 -13.92
CA LYS A 72 -5.37 27.98 -13.06
C LYS A 72 -4.28 28.52 -12.15
N LEU A 73 -4.58 28.64 -10.87
CA LEU A 73 -3.58 28.90 -9.83
C LEU A 73 -2.44 27.92 -10.07
N ALA A 74 -1.23 28.46 -10.29
CA ALA A 74 -0.02 27.67 -10.16
C ALA A 74 -0.11 27.04 -8.77
N ARG A 75 -0.20 25.72 -8.72
CA ARG A 75 -0.15 25.01 -7.45
C ARG A 75 1.30 25.10 -7.00
N ASP A 76 1.54 25.81 -5.91
CA ASP A 76 2.88 26.09 -5.41
C ASP A 76 3.63 24.76 -5.21
N GLU A 77 4.69 24.55 -5.99
CA GLU A 77 5.55 23.37 -5.88
C GLU A 77 6.17 23.30 -4.47
N ASP A 78 6.35 24.47 -3.84
CA ASP A 78 6.86 24.62 -2.48
C ASP A 78 5.90 24.01 -1.42
N GLU A 79 4.57 24.20 -1.55
CA GLU A 79 3.59 23.56 -0.64
C GLU A 79 3.52 22.05 -0.81
N GLU A 80 3.72 21.55 -2.03
CA GLU A 80 3.82 20.11 -2.29
C GLU A 80 5.09 19.55 -1.65
N THR A 81 6.24 20.22 -1.77
CA THR A 81 7.48 19.82 -1.10
C THR A 81 7.40 19.86 0.42
N ASP A 82 6.70 20.84 1.00
CA ASP A 82 6.49 20.95 2.43
C ASP A 82 5.51 19.89 2.95
N ALA A 83 4.45 19.56 2.20
CA ALA A 83 3.55 18.46 2.53
C ALA A 83 4.27 17.10 2.47
N PHE A 84 5.16 16.92 1.48
CA PHE A 84 6.03 15.74 1.41
C PHE A 84 7.05 15.73 2.56
N ALA A 85 7.61 16.88 2.96
CA ALA A 85 8.55 16.98 4.08
C ALA A 85 7.89 16.72 5.43
N ALA A 86 6.73 17.29 5.69
CA ALA A 86 5.94 17.06 6.90
C ALA A 86 5.45 15.60 6.99
N SER A 87 5.07 15.01 5.85
CA SER A 87 4.79 13.57 5.75
C SER A 87 6.03 12.74 6.08
N ARG A 88 7.21 13.10 5.55
CA ARG A 88 8.49 12.42 5.85
C ARG A 88 8.89 12.50 7.31
N GLU A 89 8.69 13.64 7.97
CA GLU A 89 9.05 13.84 9.38
C GLU A 89 8.10 13.10 10.33
N TRP A 90 6.78 13.18 10.08
CA TRP A 90 5.80 12.38 10.82
C TRP A 90 6.03 10.88 10.65
N LEU A 91 6.36 10.43 9.44
CA LEU A 91 6.64 9.03 9.12
C LEU A 91 7.99 8.56 9.67
N ALA A 92 9.01 9.43 9.72
CA ALA A 92 10.27 9.14 10.40
C ALA A 92 10.06 8.98 11.92
N GLY A 93 9.24 9.85 12.53
CA GLY A 93 8.84 9.72 13.93
C GLY A 93 8.00 8.47 14.22
N ALA A 94 7.09 8.09 13.31
CA ALA A 94 6.36 6.82 13.41
C ALA A 94 7.31 5.62 13.30
N ARG A 95 8.28 5.67 12.37
CA ARG A 95 9.31 4.64 12.20
C ARG A 95 10.22 4.53 13.42
N GLU A 96 10.61 5.65 14.03
CA GLU A 96 11.41 5.69 15.24
C GLU A 96 10.66 5.05 16.42
N ARG A 97 9.41 5.44 16.67
CA ARG A 97 8.54 4.82 17.69
C ARG A 97 8.34 3.31 17.47
N LEU A 98 8.31 2.87 16.22
CA LEU A 98 8.19 1.45 15.85
C LEU A 98 9.52 0.68 15.98
N LEU A 99 10.66 1.34 15.76
CA LEU A 99 11.99 0.76 16.01
C LEU A 99 12.32 0.72 17.51
N GLU A 100 11.88 1.69 18.31
CA GLU A 100 11.92 1.65 19.77
C GLU A 100 11.10 0.45 20.30
N THR A 101 9.94 0.24 19.69
CA THR A 101 9.10 -0.95 19.92
C THR A 101 9.81 -2.26 19.56
N ARG A 102 10.77 -2.25 18.62
CA ARG A 102 11.66 -3.39 18.30
C ARG A 102 12.80 -3.54 19.31
N ALA A 103 13.42 -2.44 19.74
CA ALA A 103 14.56 -2.44 20.66
C ALA A 103 14.20 -2.90 22.08
N ALA A 104 12.95 -2.72 22.51
CA ALA A 104 12.46 -3.20 23.81
C ALA A 104 12.40 -4.74 23.93
N SER A 105 12.49 -5.47 22.81
CA SER A 105 12.45 -6.94 22.76
C SER A 105 13.85 -7.52 22.81
N GLY A 106 14.40 -7.61 24.02
CA GLY A 106 15.65 -8.31 24.31
C GLY A 106 15.51 -9.21 25.53
N LYS A 107 14.69 -10.27 25.48
CA LYS A 107 14.58 -11.26 26.58
C LYS A 107 14.31 -12.70 26.09
N THR A 108 14.85 -13.65 26.85
CA THR A 108 15.25 -15.03 26.49
C THR A 108 14.21 -16.13 26.74
N ASN A 109 12.96 -15.79 27.09
CA ASN A 109 11.97 -16.77 27.56
C ASN A 109 10.73 -16.85 26.65
N GLU A 110 10.15 -18.05 26.50
CA GLU A 110 8.98 -18.32 25.65
C GLU A 110 7.77 -17.42 25.97
N SER A 111 7.50 -17.21 27.26
CA SER A 111 6.44 -16.31 27.73
C SER A 111 6.66 -14.85 27.31
N ALA A 112 7.90 -14.40 27.21
CA ALA A 112 8.22 -13.04 26.77
C ALA A 112 7.99 -12.87 25.26
N TRP A 113 8.32 -13.88 24.45
CA TRP A 113 8.01 -13.88 23.02
C TRP A 113 6.50 -13.88 22.76
N ARG A 114 5.74 -14.68 23.51
CA ARG A 114 4.28 -14.67 23.45
C ARG A 114 3.71 -13.30 23.85
N ALA A 115 4.21 -12.68 24.92
CA ALA A 115 3.76 -11.36 25.34
C ALA A 115 4.06 -10.28 24.29
N ASP A 116 5.24 -10.31 23.66
CA ASP A 116 5.57 -9.43 22.54
C ASP A 116 4.65 -9.67 21.33
N ALA A 117 4.34 -10.94 21.04
CA ALA A 117 3.42 -11.29 19.97
C ALA A 117 2.00 -10.73 20.21
N VAL A 118 1.45 -10.91 21.42
CA VAL A 118 0.12 -10.38 21.78
C VAL A 118 0.10 -8.86 21.70
N ARG A 119 1.18 -8.20 22.15
CA ARG A 119 1.31 -6.74 22.09
C ARG A 119 1.32 -6.21 20.64
N ARG A 120 1.88 -6.96 19.70
CA ARG A 120 2.01 -6.56 18.28
C ARG A 120 0.79 -6.95 17.43
N TRP A 121 0.29 -8.17 17.61
CA TRP A 121 -0.73 -8.75 16.73
C TRP A 121 -2.10 -8.92 17.38
N GLY A 122 -2.21 -8.68 18.69
CA GLY A 122 -3.44 -8.73 19.45
C GLY A 122 -3.68 -10.08 20.16
N GLU A 123 -4.87 -10.22 20.75
CA GLU A 123 -5.18 -11.33 21.66
C GLU A 123 -5.41 -12.67 20.96
N ASP A 124 -5.70 -12.67 19.64
CA ASP A 124 -5.99 -13.90 18.88
C ASP A 124 -4.74 -14.63 18.39
N VAL A 125 -3.56 -14.23 18.86
CA VAL A 125 -2.32 -14.96 18.61
C VAL A 125 -2.47 -16.40 19.16
N PRO A 126 -1.96 -17.44 18.46
CA PRO A 126 -2.19 -18.83 18.83
C PRO A 126 -1.88 -19.13 20.30
N SER A 127 -2.66 -19.97 20.95
CA SER A 127 -2.39 -20.40 22.34
C SER A 127 -1.10 -21.22 22.47
N HIS A 128 -0.73 -21.95 21.43
CA HIS A 128 0.47 -22.77 21.38
C HIS A 128 1.15 -22.66 20.02
N VAL A 129 2.47 -22.57 20.05
CA VAL A 129 3.39 -22.46 18.91
C VAL A 129 4.63 -23.26 19.31
N ASP A 130 5.16 -24.09 18.41
CA ASP A 130 6.32 -24.94 18.70
C ASP A 130 7.58 -24.12 19.01
N ASP A 131 7.80 -23.05 18.24
CA ASP A 131 8.92 -22.12 18.43
C ASP A 131 8.46 -20.66 18.27
N TRP A 132 8.27 -20.00 19.41
CA TRP A 132 7.86 -18.60 19.46
C TRP A 132 8.89 -17.64 18.86
N GLU A 133 10.18 -17.95 18.95
CA GLU A 133 11.22 -17.07 18.42
C GLU A 133 11.14 -17.05 16.89
N THR A 134 11.07 -18.22 16.26
CA THR A 134 10.89 -18.33 14.81
C THR A 134 9.54 -17.77 14.37
N TRP A 135 8.47 -18.00 15.14
CA TRP A 135 7.15 -17.46 14.84
C TRP A 135 7.15 -15.93 14.79
N VAL A 136 7.69 -15.28 15.82
CA VAL A 136 7.77 -13.81 15.88
C VAL A 136 8.73 -13.27 14.82
N LYS A 137 9.96 -13.81 14.72
CA LYS A 137 10.97 -13.34 13.77
C LYS A 137 10.54 -13.50 12.31
N SER A 138 9.75 -14.52 12.00
CA SER A 138 9.26 -14.72 10.63
C SER A 138 8.21 -13.67 10.21
N ARG A 139 7.51 -13.04 11.16
CA ARG A 139 6.51 -11.99 10.94
C ARG A 139 7.08 -10.58 11.06
N LEU A 140 8.20 -10.43 11.75
CA LEU A 140 8.99 -9.21 11.72
C LEU A 140 9.74 -9.09 10.40
N GLY A 141 9.63 -7.93 9.78
CA GLY A 141 10.40 -7.65 8.57
C GLY A 141 11.82 -7.18 8.89
N LYS A 142 12.74 -7.48 7.97
CA LYS A 142 14.12 -7.01 7.96
C LYS A 142 14.29 -6.03 6.79
N PRO A 143 13.72 -4.82 6.90
CA PRO A 143 13.73 -3.89 5.79
C PRO A 143 15.15 -3.47 5.39
N PRO A 144 15.42 -3.41 4.08
CA PRO A 144 16.63 -2.78 3.57
C PRO A 144 16.64 -1.27 3.94
N PRO A 145 17.80 -0.60 3.82
CA PRO A 145 17.91 0.83 4.07
C PRO A 145 16.85 1.64 3.30
N PRO A 146 16.29 2.74 3.85
CA PRO A 146 15.35 3.56 3.11
C PRO A 146 15.96 4.11 1.82
N SER A 147 15.13 4.21 0.79
CA SER A 147 15.48 4.80 -0.50
C SER A 147 14.92 6.21 -0.66
N GLU A 148 15.52 6.94 -1.58
CA GLU A 148 15.00 8.25 -2.00
C GLU A 148 13.67 8.13 -2.76
N LEU A 149 13.29 6.92 -3.18
CA LEU A 149 12.03 6.65 -3.90
C LEU A 149 10.81 6.71 -2.97
N GLN A 150 11.01 6.60 -1.66
CA GLN A 150 9.96 6.74 -0.64
C GLN A 150 8.75 5.84 -0.91
N LEU A 151 9.02 4.60 -1.30
CA LEU A 151 7.95 3.66 -1.62
C LEU A 151 7.11 3.36 -0.38
N LEU A 152 5.78 3.23 -0.57
CA LEU A 152 4.86 3.02 0.55
C LEU A 152 5.24 1.77 1.37
N GLN A 153 5.79 0.75 0.71
CA GLN A 153 6.25 -0.47 1.34
C GLN A 153 7.34 -0.21 2.40
N GLU A 154 8.22 0.77 2.20
CA GLU A 154 9.34 1.06 3.11
C GLU A 154 8.87 1.46 4.51
N TYR A 155 7.70 2.10 4.62
CA TYR A 155 7.13 2.53 5.89
C TYR A 155 6.57 1.36 6.71
N TYR A 156 5.98 0.38 6.03
CA TYR A 156 5.27 -0.73 6.66
C TYR A 156 6.08 -2.04 6.69
N ALA A 157 7.28 -2.04 6.12
CA ALA A 157 8.15 -3.20 5.98
C ALA A 157 8.66 -3.80 7.30
N HIS A 158 8.49 -3.12 8.43
CA HIS A 158 8.90 -3.61 9.74
C HIS A 158 8.00 -4.76 10.24
N ASP A 159 6.78 -4.86 9.72
CA ASP A 159 5.80 -5.87 10.09
C ASP A 159 5.16 -6.47 8.83
N ALA A 160 5.19 -7.80 8.73
CA ALA A 160 4.68 -8.54 7.58
C ALA A 160 3.19 -8.28 7.32
N TRP A 161 2.38 -8.18 8.38
CA TRP A 161 0.95 -7.91 8.25
C TRP A 161 0.73 -6.50 7.70
N MET A 162 1.36 -5.49 8.29
CA MET A 162 1.21 -4.11 7.82
C MET A 162 1.67 -3.96 6.37
N LEU A 163 2.81 -4.55 6.00
CA LEU A 163 3.31 -4.53 4.63
C LEU A 163 2.30 -5.15 3.64
N LEU A 164 1.78 -6.34 3.93
CA LEU A 164 0.86 -7.03 3.03
C LEU A 164 -0.47 -6.29 2.89
N ILE A 165 -1.00 -5.74 3.98
CA ILE A 165 -2.21 -4.91 3.96
C ILE A 165 -1.97 -3.63 3.15
N ALA A 166 -0.83 -2.96 3.33
CA ALA A 166 -0.47 -1.79 2.54
C ALA A 166 -0.39 -2.13 1.04
N CYS A 167 0.25 -3.25 0.67
CA CYS A 167 0.30 -3.74 -0.72
C CYS A 167 -1.10 -4.02 -1.30
N ALA A 168 -1.97 -4.67 -0.52
CA ALA A 168 -3.35 -4.92 -0.93
C ALA A 168 -4.14 -3.62 -1.13
N LEU A 169 -3.95 -2.64 -0.24
CA LEU A 169 -4.64 -1.36 -0.27
C LEU A 169 -4.08 -0.36 -1.29
N MET A 170 -2.81 -0.43 -1.67
CA MET A 170 -2.26 0.45 -2.71
C MET A 170 -2.47 -0.07 -4.13
N SER A 171 -2.78 -1.37 -4.27
CA SER A 171 -2.95 -2.03 -5.57
C SER A 171 -4.04 -1.36 -6.41
N ARG A 172 -3.71 -1.08 -7.68
CA ARG A 172 -4.62 -0.47 -8.68
C ARG A 172 -5.17 0.91 -8.30
N VAL A 173 -4.47 1.64 -7.43
CA VAL A 173 -4.76 3.05 -7.10
C VAL A 173 -3.71 3.92 -7.76
N ALA A 174 -4.11 5.01 -8.41
CA ALA A 174 -3.17 5.93 -9.08
C ALA A 174 -2.60 6.97 -8.12
N SER A 175 -3.47 7.64 -7.36
CA SER A 175 -3.09 8.74 -6.47
C SER A 175 -2.20 8.26 -5.31
N GLY A 176 -0.98 8.80 -5.23
CA GLY A 176 -0.06 8.62 -4.11
C GLY A 176 -0.64 9.16 -2.80
N PRO A 177 -1.00 10.45 -2.70
CA PRO A 177 -1.53 11.05 -1.48
C PRO A 177 -2.74 10.29 -0.91
N LEU A 178 -3.66 9.85 -1.77
CA LEU A 178 -4.82 9.06 -1.35
C LEU A 178 -4.43 7.72 -0.72
N LYS A 179 -3.40 7.03 -1.25
CA LYS A 179 -2.90 5.78 -0.67
C LYS A 179 -2.35 6.03 0.73
N HIS A 180 -1.51 7.05 0.89
CA HIS A 180 -0.90 7.39 2.18
C HIS A 180 -1.98 7.73 3.21
N GLU A 181 -2.90 8.62 2.86
CA GLU A 181 -4.01 9.03 3.74
C GLU A 181 -4.85 7.82 4.19
N VAL A 182 -5.38 7.04 3.25
CA VAL A 182 -6.29 5.94 3.60
C VAL A 182 -5.58 4.81 4.35
N ILE A 183 -4.34 4.48 3.98
CA ILE A 183 -3.60 3.38 4.62
C ILE A 183 -3.13 3.79 6.02
N SER A 184 -2.73 5.05 6.21
CA SER A 184 -2.45 5.61 7.54
C SER A 184 -3.69 5.55 8.44
N ASN A 185 -4.84 6.06 7.96
CA ASN A 185 -6.10 6.05 8.71
C ASN A 185 -6.56 4.62 9.03
N PHE A 186 -6.31 3.67 8.13
CA PHE A 186 -6.60 2.25 8.39
C PHE A 186 -5.80 1.71 9.57
N PHE A 187 -4.49 1.93 9.62
CA PHE A 187 -3.66 1.43 10.73
C PHE A 187 -3.85 2.21 12.03
N GLU A 188 -4.25 3.49 11.96
CA GLU A 188 -4.64 4.25 13.14
C GLU A 188 -5.91 3.67 13.78
N LYS A 189 -6.92 3.33 12.96
CA LYS A 189 -8.17 2.75 13.45
C LYS A 189 -8.02 1.27 13.83
N PHE A 190 -7.24 0.51 13.06
CA PHE A 190 -7.05 -0.93 13.23
C PHE A 190 -5.55 -1.23 13.31
N PRO A 191 -4.91 -1.08 14.49
CA PRO A 191 -3.46 -1.20 14.63
C PRO A 191 -2.94 -2.63 14.57
N THR A 192 -3.81 -3.64 14.72
CA THR A 192 -3.43 -5.06 14.79
C THR A 192 -4.33 -5.93 13.90
N PRO A 193 -3.86 -7.12 13.45
CA PRO A 193 -4.71 -8.08 12.75
C PRO A 193 -5.93 -8.51 13.57
N THR A 194 -5.83 -8.69 14.89
CA THR A 194 -6.99 -8.93 15.76
C THR A 194 -8.00 -7.79 15.68
N ALA A 195 -7.55 -6.53 15.80
CA ALA A 195 -8.45 -5.38 15.69
C ALA A 195 -9.14 -5.33 14.32
N ALA A 196 -8.40 -5.61 13.24
CA ALA A 196 -8.94 -5.64 11.88
C ALA A 196 -9.93 -6.81 11.66
N LEU A 197 -9.79 -7.95 12.36
CA LEU A 197 -10.73 -9.06 12.28
C LEU A 197 -12.00 -8.84 13.11
N HIS A 198 -11.90 -8.07 14.20
CA HIS A 198 -13.02 -7.74 15.07
C HIS A 198 -13.80 -6.49 14.62
N ALA A 199 -13.24 -5.72 13.69
CA ALA A 199 -13.88 -4.57 13.10
C ALA A 199 -15.17 -4.93 12.36
N ASP A 200 -16.19 -4.08 12.46
CA ASP A 200 -17.36 -4.22 11.63
C ASP A 200 -17.04 -3.84 10.16
N ALA A 201 -17.70 -4.50 9.21
CA ALA A 201 -17.43 -4.28 7.80
C ALA A 201 -17.80 -2.86 7.35
N GLU A 202 -18.79 -2.22 7.98
CA GLU A 202 -19.15 -0.83 7.71
C GLU A 202 -18.05 0.12 8.18
N GLU A 203 -17.43 -0.15 9.32
CA GLU A 203 -16.31 0.63 9.80
C GLU A 203 -15.09 0.55 8.88
N VAL A 204 -14.79 -0.65 8.37
CA VAL A 204 -13.69 -0.83 7.40
C VAL A 204 -14.06 -0.16 6.07
N PHE A 205 -15.32 -0.24 5.65
CA PHE A 205 -15.82 0.41 4.44
C PHE A 205 -15.62 1.91 4.49
N GLU A 206 -16.02 2.56 5.58
CA GLU A 206 -15.90 4.01 5.73
C GLU A 206 -14.45 4.50 5.57
N VAL A 207 -13.49 3.71 6.06
CA VAL A 207 -12.06 4.03 5.90
C VAL A 207 -11.60 3.85 4.46
N ILE A 208 -11.88 2.69 3.84
CA ILE A 208 -11.25 2.32 2.55
C ILE A 208 -12.10 2.60 1.31
N LYS A 209 -13.34 3.09 1.45
CA LYS A 209 -14.29 3.28 0.33
C LYS A 209 -13.72 4.13 -0.81
N ARG A 210 -12.90 5.13 -0.50
CA ARG A 210 -12.28 6.02 -1.50
C ARG A 210 -11.29 5.30 -2.43
N LEU A 211 -10.78 4.12 -2.04
CA LEU A 211 -9.89 3.31 -2.87
C LEU A 211 -10.63 2.44 -3.89
N GLY A 212 -11.97 2.32 -3.78
CA GLY A 212 -12.78 1.41 -4.60
C GLY A 212 -12.47 -0.07 -4.34
N LEU A 213 -13.10 -0.98 -5.10
CA LEU A 213 -12.86 -2.44 -4.99
C LEU A 213 -13.06 -3.01 -3.57
N PHE A 214 -13.95 -2.42 -2.77
CA PHE A 214 -14.12 -2.76 -1.37
C PHE A 214 -14.31 -4.27 -1.10
N PRO A 215 -15.22 -4.99 -1.79
CA PRO A 215 -15.42 -6.42 -1.51
C PRO A 215 -14.13 -7.25 -1.56
N GLY A 216 -13.30 -7.01 -2.58
CA GLY A 216 -12.03 -7.71 -2.74
C GLY A 216 -11.00 -7.30 -1.70
N ARG A 217 -10.90 -5.99 -1.40
CA ARG A 217 -9.97 -5.46 -0.39
C ARG A 217 -10.32 -5.91 1.02
N HIS A 218 -11.58 -5.80 1.40
CA HIS A 218 -12.09 -6.24 2.69
C HIS A 218 -11.82 -7.73 2.91
N ARG A 219 -12.12 -8.57 1.90
CA ARG A 219 -11.77 -9.99 1.96
C ARG A 219 -10.26 -10.20 2.10
N THR A 220 -9.44 -9.45 1.37
CA THR A 220 -7.98 -9.55 1.48
C THR A 220 -7.50 -9.21 2.88
N ILE A 221 -8.04 -8.15 3.51
CA ILE A 221 -7.74 -7.78 4.90
C ILE A 221 -8.01 -8.95 5.83
N VAL A 222 -9.21 -9.54 5.75
CA VAL A 222 -9.59 -10.68 6.59
C VAL A 222 -8.67 -11.87 6.38
N GLU A 223 -8.37 -12.23 5.13
CA GLU A 223 -7.56 -13.41 4.79
C GLU A 223 -6.09 -13.24 5.22
N VAL A 224 -5.52 -12.05 5.04
CA VAL A 224 -4.15 -11.73 5.49
C VAL A 224 -4.07 -11.72 7.02
N SER A 225 -5.00 -11.03 7.70
CA SER A 225 -5.04 -11.02 9.17
C SER A 225 -5.21 -12.43 9.75
N THR A 226 -6.09 -13.24 9.14
CA THR A 226 -6.28 -14.64 9.55
C THR A 226 -5.02 -15.47 9.32
N ALA A 227 -4.32 -15.31 8.20
CA ALA A 227 -3.11 -16.08 7.90
C ALA A 227 -1.97 -15.77 8.88
N ILE A 228 -1.83 -14.50 9.30
CA ILE A 228 -0.83 -14.07 10.28
C ILE A 228 -1.07 -14.72 11.64
N LEU A 229 -2.34 -14.79 12.06
CA LEU A 229 -2.76 -15.28 13.38
C LEU A 229 -2.90 -16.80 13.43
N THR A 230 -3.32 -17.48 12.37
CA THR A 230 -3.61 -18.92 12.43
C THR A 230 -2.41 -19.81 12.09
N ASN A 231 -1.42 -19.31 11.35
CA ASN A 231 -0.22 -20.06 11.03
C ASN A 231 0.63 -20.22 12.31
N THR A 232 0.91 -21.45 12.72
CA THR A 232 1.74 -21.77 13.89
C THR A 232 3.22 -21.92 13.55
N GLY A 233 3.59 -22.00 12.27
CA GLY A 233 4.98 -22.08 11.81
C GLY A 233 5.56 -20.72 11.40
N ALA A 234 6.69 -20.79 10.70
CA ALA A 234 7.28 -19.63 10.05
C ALA A 234 6.29 -19.07 9.01
N PHE A 235 6.06 -17.75 9.07
CA PHE A 235 5.16 -17.10 8.13
C PHE A 235 5.81 -16.97 6.76
N GLU A 236 5.21 -17.56 5.74
CA GLU A 236 5.68 -17.46 4.36
C GLU A 236 4.51 -17.16 3.43
N VAL A 237 4.80 -16.45 2.34
CA VAL A 237 3.81 -16.09 1.34
C VAL A 237 4.31 -16.55 -0.02
N GLY A 238 3.46 -17.20 -0.79
CA GLY A 238 3.83 -17.75 -2.09
C GLY A 238 2.65 -17.84 -3.06
N LEU A 239 2.97 -18.24 -4.29
CA LEU A 239 1.95 -18.58 -5.29
C LEU A 239 1.46 -20.02 -5.16
N GLU A 240 2.21 -20.86 -4.44
CA GLU A 240 1.85 -22.24 -4.18
C GLU A 240 0.55 -22.33 -3.37
N PRO A 241 -0.33 -23.33 -3.63
CA PRO A 241 -1.62 -23.45 -2.96
C PRO A 241 -1.54 -23.42 -1.42
N GLU A 242 -0.45 -23.93 -0.84
CA GLU A 242 -0.22 -23.97 0.60
C GLU A 242 0.13 -22.59 1.21
N LYS A 243 0.83 -21.74 0.44
CA LYS A 243 1.32 -20.42 0.88
C LYS A 243 0.50 -19.27 0.28
N LYS A 244 -0.52 -19.58 -0.51
CA LYS A 244 -1.33 -18.63 -1.24
C LYS A 244 -2.36 -17.98 -0.34
N ILE A 245 -2.22 -16.68 -0.14
CA ILE A 245 -3.23 -15.85 0.54
C ILE A 245 -4.10 -15.17 -0.53
N TYR A 246 -5.43 -15.17 -0.33
CA TYR A 246 -6.34 -14.46 -1.22
C TYR A 246 -5.99 -12.96 -1.26
N GLY A 247 -6.05 -12.36 -2.45
CA GLY A 247 -5.75 -10.94 -2.66
C GLY A 247 -4.25 -10.59 -2.73
N ILE A 248 -3.37 -11.48 -2.31
CA ILE A 248 -1.92 -11.30 -2.43
C ILE A 248 -1.41 -11.96 -3.71
N GLY A 249 -1.17 -11.13 -4.72
CA GLY A 249 -0.60 -11.54 -6.01
C GLY A 249 0.94 -11.49 -6.04
N GLU A 250 1.51 -11.63 -7.24
CA GLU A 250 2.95 -11.53 -7.49
C GLU A 250 3.55 -10.24 -6.93
N PHE A 251 2.89 -9.09 -7.12
CA PHE A 251 3.32 -7.80 -6.56
C PHE A 251 3.46 -7.81 -5.02
N GLY A 252 2.50 -8.41 -4.31
CA GLY A 252 2.54 -8.47 -2.84
C GLY A 252 3.59 -9.45 -2.33
N ILE A 253 3.79 -10.56 -3.05
CA ILE A 253 4.85 -11.54 -2.76
C ILE A 253 6.23 -10.94 -3.00
N ASP A 254 6.41 -10.24 -4.12
CA ASP A 254 7.63 -9.50 -4.45
C ASP A 254 7.93 -8.45 -3.38
N SER A 255 6.92 -7.68 -2.98
CA SER A 255 7.05 -6.70 -1.91
C SER A 255 7.44 -7.37 -0.58
N PHE A 256 6.83 -8.50 -0.21
CA PHE A 256 7.16 -9.23 1.00
C PHE A 256 8.62 -9.71 1.01
N GLU A 257 9.10 -10.34 -0.06
CA GLU A 257 10.49 -10.80 -0.10
C GLU A 257 11.50 -9.64 -0.12
N ILE A 258 11.22 -8.58 -0.89
CA ILE A 258 12.14 -7.44 -0.99
C ILE A 258 12.21 -6.67 0.33
N PHE A 259 11.05 -6.37 0.95
CA PHE A 259 10.98 -5.46 2.09
C PHE A 259 10.91 -6.18 3.45
N ALA A 260 10.24 -7.32 3.57
CA ALA A 260 10.20 -8.05 4.83
C ALA A 260 11.33 -9.08 4.95
N ARG A 261 11.80 -9.69 3.84
CA ARG A 261 12.95 -10.63 3.86
C ARG A 261 14.29 -9.98 3.53
N GLY A 262 14.27 -8.84 2.83
CA GLY A 262 15.49 -8.15 2.42
C GLY A 262 16.14 -8.75 1.16
N ASP A 263 15.40 -9.50 0.35
CA ASP A 263 15.92 -10.07 -0.90
C ASP A 263 15.98 -9.02 -2.03
N ILE A 264 17.10 -8.28 -2.06
CA ILE A 264 17.38 -7.25 -3.08
C ILE A 264 17.72 -7.85 -4.46
N ASN A 265 18.04 -9.14 -4.52
CA ASN A 265 18.42 -9.81 -5.76
C ASN A 265 17.23 -10.24 -6.61
N ARG A 266 16.01 -10.11 -6.06
CA ARG A 266 14.78 -10.40 -6.78
C ARG A 266 14.60 -9.53 -8.03
N LYS A 267 13.95 -10.10 -9.04
CA LYS A 267 13.61 -9.44 -10.32
C LYS A 267 12.09 -9.28 -10.44
N PRO A 268 11.49 -8.30 -9.74
CA PRO A 268 10.06 -8.07 -9.76
C PRO A 268 9.62 -7.55 -11.13
N LYS A 269 8.37 -7.85 -11.52
CA LYS A 269 7.75 -7.30 -12.75
C LYS A 269 7.29 -5.87 -12.60
N ASP A 270 7.02 -5.44 -11.37
CA ASP A 270 6.61 -4.07 -11.06
C ASP A 270 7.78 -3.10 -11.24
N CYS A 271 7.54 -1.99 -11.94
CA CYS A 271 8.58 -1.02 -12.26
C CYS A 271 9.13 -0.29 -11.03
N ASN A 272 8.30 -0.03 -10.01
CA ASN A 272 8.73 0.64 -8.78
C ASN A 272 9.59 -0.29 -7.94
N LEU A 273 9.19 -1.56 -7.80
CA LEU A 273 9.99 -2.57 -7.12
C LEU A 273 11.34 -2.79 -7.84
N ALA A 274 11.35 -2.84 -9.18
CA ALA A 274 12.57 -2.99 -9.96
C ALA A 274 13.50 -1.78 -9.81
N ALA A 275 12.94 -0.57 -9.77
CA ALA A 275 13.68 0.66 -9.51
C ALA A 275 14.29 0.64 -8.10
N PHE A 276 13.54 0.20 -7.10
CA PHE A 276 14.02 0.06 -5.72
C PHE A 276 15.18 -0.94 -5.60
N CYS A 277 15.04 -2.15 -6.13
CA CYS A 277 16.14 -3.13 -6.12
C CYS A 277 17.38 -2.60 -6.84
N SER A 278 17.21 -1.86 -7.93
CA SER A 278 18.32 -1.25 -8.67
C SER A 278 18.95 -0.07 -7.92
N TRP A 279 18.16 0.70 -7.17
CA TRP A 279 18.67 1.73 -6.28
C TRP A 279 19.46 1.13 -5.13
N GLN A 280 18.94 0.07 -4.49
CA GLN A 280 19.60 -0.66 -3.41
C GLN A 280 20.91 -1.29 -3.86
N ARG A 281 21.00 -1.88 -5.06
CA ARG A 281 22.27 -2.41 -5.56
C ARG A 281 23.33 -1.33 -5.79
N ARG A 282 22.91 -0.10 -6.11
CA ARG A 282 23.83 1.03 -6.32
C ARG A 282 24.27 1.72 -5.02
N HIS A 283 23.41 1.78 -4.01
CA HIS A 283 23.65 2.57 -2.78
C HIS A 283 23.74 1.71 -1.50
N GLY A 284 23.22 0.49 -1.52
CA GLY A 284 23.20 -0.42 -0.37
C GLY A 284 24.56 -1.05 -0.05
N GLY A 285 25.51 -1.07 -1.01
CA GLY A 285 26.89 -1.49 -0.80
C GLY A 285 27.79 -0.41 -0.17
N ALA A 286 27.34 0.85 -0.08
CA ALA A 286 28.15 1.95 0.44
C ALA A 286 28.17 2.05 1.98
N LYS A 287 27.57 1.09 2.69
CA LYS A 287 27.48 1.10 4.16
C LYS A 287 28.60 0.37 4.90
N GLU A 288 29.60 -0.19 4.21
CA GLU A 288 30.83 -0.69 4.87
C GLU A 288 31.96 0.35 4.95
N GLU A 289 31.82 1.57 4.39
CA GLU A 289 32.93 2.53 4.29
C GLU A 289 32.71 3.89 4.99
N ILE A 290 31.67 4.00 5.85
CA ILE A 290 31.45 5.21 6.67
C ILE A 290 31.48 4.83 8.16
N GLU A 291 32.59 4.25 8.60
CA GLU A 291 32.99 4.27 10.00
C GLU A 291 34.51 4.52 10.09
N GLU A 292 34.87 5.54 10.88
CA GLU A 292 36.23 5.97 11.26
C GLU A 292 37.12 6.69 10.22
N LYS A 293 36.88 8.00 10.04
CA LYS A 293 38.00 8.95 10.01
C LYS A 293 38.15 9.54 11.41
N PRO A 294 39.19 9.17 12.19
CA PRO A 294 39.47 9.84 13.44
C PRO A 294 39.95 11.26 13.14
N THR A 295 39.13 12.25 13.52
CA THR A 295 39.52 13.65 13.55
C THR A 295 40.61 13.81 14.59
N VAL A 296 41.87 13.86 14.16
CA VAL A 296 43.02 14.16 15.01
C VAL A 296 42.90 15.62 15.46
N VAL A 297 42.38 15.81 16.67
CA VAL A 297 42.43 17.10 17.37
C VAL A 297 43.87 17.35 17.79
N SER A 298 44.56 18.23 17.06
CA SER A 298 45.89 18.71 17.43
C SER A 298 45.79 19.60 18.67
N VAL A 299 46.17 19.08 19.82
CA VAL A 299 46.37 19.85 21.05
C VAL A 299 47.64 20.69 20.87
N LYS A 300 47.46 22.01 20.64
CA LYS A 300 48.54 22.99 20.75
C LYS A 300 48.98 23.05 22.22
N LYS A 301 50.17 22.54 22.50
CA LYS A 301 50.85 22.69 23.79
C LYS A 301 51.38 24.13 23.90
N GLU A 302 50.70 24.95 24.67
CA GLU A 302 51.24 26.23 25.13
C GLU A 302 52.48 25.95 26.01
N ARG A 303 53.61 26.57 25.64
CA ARG A 303 54.79 26.70 26.51
C ARG A 303 54.66 28.05 27.20
N SER A 304 54.55 28.02 28.52
CA SER A 304 54.79 29.16 29.40
C SER A 304 56.30 29.27 29.64
N ASP A 305 56.87 30.43 29.32
CA ASP A 305 58.05 30.99 29.99
C ASP A 305 57.56 32.11 30.91
#